data_AF-A0A2E8LZK7-F1
#
_entry.id   AF-A0A2E8LZK7-F1
#
_cell.length_a   1.000
_cell.length_b   1.000
_cell.length_c   1.000
_cell.angle_alpha   90.00
_cell.angle_beta   90.00
_cell.angle_gamma   90.00
#
_symmetry.space_group_name_H-M   'P 1'
#
loop_
_entity.id
_entity.type
_entity.pdbx_description
1 polymer ?
#
loop_
_entity_poly.entity_id
_entity_poly.type
_entity_poly.pdbx_seq_one_letter_code
_entity_poly.pdbx_strand_id
1 'polypeptide(L)'
;KEYNRETGAVLKTFPTDDRGREKRDWPFTAIRLADGNTLIGCTNGNRVIEVDSQGAIVWKVDNQDLGKELLDDACGVQRLPNGNTVITSYHASGNRVKLTEVTREKKVVWTYSGGKHGFHHFQVLTTNGKPLKDNSMK
;
A
#
# COMPACT_ATOMS: atom_id res chain seq x y z
N LYS A 1 -3.64 2.35 14.10
CA LYS A 1 -3.39 2.21 15.56
C LYS A 1 -3.04 0.76 15.85
N GLU A 2 -2.20 0.53 16.84
CA GLU A 2 -1.88 -0.80 17.38
C GLU A 2 -2.53 -0.94 18.75
N TYR A 3 -3.04 -2.14 19.05
CA TYR A 3 -3.84 -2.39 20.25
C TYR A 3 -3.26 -3.55 21.03
N ASN A 4 -3.31 -3.45 22.36
CA ASN A 4 -3.14 -4.60 23.23
C ASN A 4 -4.38 -5.49 23.09
N ARG A 5 -4.18 -6.78 22.79
CA ARG A 5 -5.27 -7.73 22.56
C ARG A 5 -6.12 -7.98 23.80
N GLU A 6 -5.52 -7.98 24.98
CA GLU A 6 -6.19 -8.33 26.24
C GLU A 6 -6.96 -7.14 26.81
N THR A 7 -6.34 -5.95 26.78
CA THR A 7 -6.90 -4.77 27.44
C THR A 7 -7.63 -3.81 26.49
N GLY A 8 -7.43 -3.96 25.18
CA GLY A 8 -7.92 -3.01 24.18
C GLY A 8 -7.19 -1.65 24.20
N ALA A 9 -6.17 -1.49 25.05
CA ALA A 9 -5.41 -0.25 25.15
C ALA A 9 -4.69 0.05 23.83
N VAL A 10 -4.68 1.32 23.43
CA VAL A 10 -3.88 1.78 22.28
C VAL A 10 -2.41 1.75 22.67
N LEU A 11 -1.64 0.86 22.04
CA LEU A 11 -0.20 0.76 22.21
C LEU A 11 0.52 1.80 21.35
N LYS A 12 -0.01 2.06 20.15
CA LYS A 12 0.60 3.01 19.22
C LYS A 12 -0.40 3.65 18.27
N THR A 13 -0.11 4.88 17.88
CA THR A 13 -0.82 5.59 16.81
C THR A 13 0.19 6.11 15.81
N PHE A 14 -0.05 5.85 14.53
CA PHE A 14 0.70 6.41 13.42
C PHE A 14 -0.21 7.40 12.70
N PRO A 15 0.08 8.72 12.75
CA PRO A 15 -0.65 9.69 11.94
C PRO A 15 -0.28 9.53 10.46
N THR A 16 -1.23 9.85 9.58
CA THR A 16 -1.05 9.83 8.12
C THR A 16 -1.35 11.19 7.50
N ASP A 17 -1.50 12.24 8.29
CA ASP A 17 -1.84 13.60 7.87
C ASP A 17 -0.61 14.53 7.79
N ASP A 18 0.59 13.99 7.50
CA ASP A 18 1.82 14.77 7.29
C ASP A 18 1.70 15.81 6.16
N ARG A 19 0.78 15.60 5.21
CA ARG A 19 0.47 16.55 4.14
C ARG A 19 -0.72 17.46 4.42
N GLY A 20 -1.26 17.43 5.64
CA GLY A 20 -2.49 18.13 6.03
C GLY A 20 -3.76 17.30 5.83
N ARG A 21 -4.77 17.53 6.68
CA ARG A 21 -6.03 16.75 6.69
C ARG A 21 -6.87 16.94 5.43
N GLU A 22 -6.71 18.06 4.75
CA GLU A 22 -7.35 18.38 3.48
C GLU A 22 -6.92 17.42 2.35
N LYS A 23 -5.75 16.79 2.46
CA LYS A 23 -5.29 15.76 1.50
C LYS A 23 -6.01 14.43 1.65
N ARG A 24 -6.79 14.24 2.73
CA ARG A 24 -7.60 13.02 2.97
C ARG A 24 -6.79 11.74 2.84
N ASP A 25 -5.60 11.75 3.43
CA ASP A 25 -4.70 10.59 3.55
C ASP A 25 -5.26 9.55 4.53
N TRP A 26 -6.48 9.08 4.30
CA TRP A 26 -7.16 8.18 5.21
C TRP A 26 -6.56 6.77 5.09
N PRO A 27 -6.03 6.21 6.18
CA PRO A 27 -5.43 4.89 6.14
C PRO A 27 -6.53 3.83 6.01
N PHE A 28 -6.37 2.91 5.06
CA PHE A 28 -7.30 1.78 4.87
C PHE A 28 -6.66 0.44 5.16
N THR A 29 -5.49 0.19 4.58
CA THR A 29 -4.67 -1.00 4.88
C THR A 29 -3.46 -0.60 5.70
N ALA A 30 -3.08 -1.40 6.69
CA ALA A 30 -1.81 -1.32 7.40
C ALA A 30 -1.23 -2.73 7.58
N ILE A 31 -0.02 -2.98 7.08
CA ILE A 31 0.64 -4.28 7.12
C ILE A 31 2.02 -4.13 7.76
N ARG A 32 2.27 -4.89 8.82
CA ARG A 32 3.59 -4.98 9.44
C ARG A 32 4.52 -5.81 8.54
N LEU A 33 5.66 -5.24 8.18
CA LEU A 33 6.71 -5.88 7.40
C LEU A 33 7.70 -6.62 8.30
N ALA A 34 8.49 -7.51 7.70
CA ALA A 34 9.46 -8.36 8.40
C ALA A 34 10.57 -7.58 9.13
N ASP A 35 10.89 -6.36 8.65
CA ASP A 35 11.87 -5.45 9.25
C ASP A 35 11.29 -4.63 10.43
N GLY A 36 10.00 -4.78 10.74
CA GLY A 36 9.33 -4.02 11.79
C GLY A 36 8.65 -2.74 11.31
N ASN A 37 8.82 -2.33 10.05
CA ASN A 37 8.14 -1.17 9.47
C ASN A 37 6.68 -1.49 9.14
N THR A 38 5.83 -0.48 9.03
CA THR A 38 4.42 -0.64 8.67
C THR A 38 4.11 0.01 7.33
N LEU A 39 3.65 -0.79 6.36
CA LEU A 39 3.18 -0.32 5.06
C LEU A 39 1.71 0.07 5.13
N ILE A 40 1.35 1.25 4.65
CA ILE A 40 0.02 1.84 4.81
C ILE A 40 -0.50 2.37 3.46
N GLY A 41 -1.66 1.88 3.04
CA GLY A 41 -2.41 2.41 1.89
C GLY A 41 -3.29 3.59 2.30
N CYS A 42 -3.09 4.75 1.68
CA CYS A 42 -3.75 6.02 2.05
C CYS A 42 -4.80 6.44 1.00
N THR A 43 -5.79 5.58 0.73
CA THR A 43 -7.04 5.82 -0.03
C THR A 43 -7.08 7.09 -0.90
N ASN A 44 -7.91 8.07 -0.53
CA ASN A 44 -8.15 9.34 -1.22
C ASN A 44 -6.90 10.23 -1.33
N GLY A 45 -5.88 9.93 -0.55
CA GLY A 45 -4.57 10.55 -0.65
C GLY A 45 -3.76 10.10 -1.85
N ASN A 46 -4.18 9.04 -2.55
CA ASN A 46 -3.55 8.49 -3.76
C ASN A 46 -2.06 8.19 -3.54
N ARG A 47 -1.72 7.68 -2.36
CA ARG A 47 -0.36 7.33 -1.98
C ARG A 47 -0.29 6.09 -1.09
N VAL A 48 0.91 5.53 -1.02
CA VAL A 48 1.29 4.50 -0.05
C VAL A 48 2.50 5.01 0.71
N ILE A 49 2.51 4.80 2.03
CA ILE A 49 3.62 5.16 2.90
C ILE A 49 4.12 3.93 3.67
N GLU A 50 5.39 3.95 4.05
CA GLU A 50 6.00 3.00 4.96
C GLU A 50 6.55 3.79 6.13
N VAL A 51 6.13 3.42 7.34
CA VAL A 51 6.55 4.09 8.57
C VAL A 51 7.39 3.15 9.43
N ASP A 52 8.41 3.70 10.10
CA ASP A 52 9.21 2.95 11.04
C ASP A 52 8.50 2.73 12.40
N SER A 53 9.22 2.13 13.34
CA SER A 53 8.71 1.91 14.70
C SER A 53 8.55 3.18 15.53
N GLN A 54 8.95 4.35 15.07
CA GLN A 54 8.67 5.64 15.73
C GLN A 54 7.58 6.44 14.99
N GLY A 55 7.13 5.94 13.84
CA GLY A 55 6.14 6.59 12.98
C GLY A 55 6.72 7.57 11.98
N ALA A 56 8.04 7.60 11.81
CA ALA A 56 8.66 8.38 10.74
C ALA A 56 8.42 7.70 9.39
N ILE A 57 8.06 8.48 8.37
CA ILE A 57 7.91 7.98 7.01
C ILE A 57 9.30 7.72 6.43
N VAL A 58 9.63 6.44 6.23
CA VAL A 58 10.92 5.99 5.68
C VAL A 58 10.85 5.68 4.18
N TRP A 59 9.65 5.49 3.65
CA TRP A 59 9.40 5.39 2.21
C TRP A 59 7.98 5.84 1.88
N LYS A 60 7.79 6.38 0.67
CA LYS A 60 6.48 6.73 0.13
C LYS A 60 6.46 6.64 -1.38
N VAL A 61 5.27 6.46 -1.95
CA VAL A 61 5.02 6.58 -3.39
C VAL A 61 3.65 7.21 -3.64
N ASP A 62 3.60 8.15 -4.59
CA ASP A 62 2.38 8.77 -5.10
C ASP A 62 2.47 8.99 -6.64
N ASN A 63 1.44 9.56 -7.25
CA ASN A 63 1.44 9.80 -8.70
C ASN A 63 2.54 10.76 -9.19
N GLN A 64 3.04 11.67 -8.33
CA GLN A 64 4.14 12.56 -8.69
C GLN A 64 5.44 11.77 -8.80
N ASP A 65 5.71 10.89 -7.83
CA ASP A 65 6.85 9.98 -7.87
C ASP A 65 6.83 9.05 -9.09
N LEU A 66 5.64 8.61 -9.52
CA LEU A 66 5.48 7.71 -10.66
C LEU A 66 5.53 8.43 -12.02
N GLY A 67 5.35 9.76 -12.04
CA GLY A 67 5.24 10.55 -13.27
C GLY A 67 3.97 10.27 -14.09
N LYS A 68 2.96 9.63 -13.50
CA LYS A 68 1.68 9.26 -14.15
C LYS A 68 0.61 9.01 -13.11
N GLU A 69 -0.64 9.27 -13.48
CA GLU A 69 -1.83 9.04 -12.66
C GLU A 69 -2.22 7.55 -12.66
N LEU A 70 -1.54 6.76 -11.83
CA LEU A 70 -1.82 5.33 -11.68
C LEU A 70 -2.56 5.00 -10.39
N LEU A 71 -2.31 5.74 -9.31
CA LEU A 71 -2.92 5.52 -8.01
C LEU A 71 -4.18 6.39 -7.90
N ASP A 72 -5.32 5.74 -7.69
CA ASP A 72 -6.61 6.41 -7.44
C ASP A 72 -7.42 5.56 -6.45
N ASP A 73 -7.51 6.05 -5.22
CA ASP A 73 -8.02 5.35 -4.06
C ASP A 73 -7.21 4.09 -3.71
N ALA A 74 -6.04 4.30 -3.10
CA ALA A 74 -5.05 3.27 -2.79
C ALA A 74 -5.42 2.42 -1.55
N CYS A 75 -6.46 1.59 -1.67
CA CYS A 75 -6.96 0.73 -0.60
C CYS A 75 -6.06 -0.47 -0.29
N GLY A 76 -5.82 -1.34 -1.27
CA GLY A 76 -5.05 -2.57 -1.15
C GLY A 76 -3.57 -2.35 -1.45
N VAL A 77 -2.70 -2.87 -0.59
CA VAL A 77 -1.24 -2.84 -0.77
C VAL A 77 -0.61 -4.14 -0.32
N GLN A 78 0.48 -4.55 -0.99
CA GLN A 78 1.30 -5.70 -0.57
C GLN A 78 2.76 -5.47 -0.94
N ARG A 79 3.67 -5.64 0.03
CA ARG A 79 5.11 -5.75 -0.24
C ARG A 79 5.42 -7.20 -0.64
N LEU A 80 6.06 -7.39 -1.79
CA LEU A 80 6.52 -8.68 -2.28
C LEU A 80 7.92 -9.01 -1.71
N PRO A 81 8.33 -10.30 -1.68
CA PRO A 81 9.65 -10.70 -1.16
C PRO A 81 10.84 -10.09 -1.88
N ASN A 82 10.69 -9.71 -3.15
CA ASN A 82 11.71 -9.01 -3.93
C ASN A 82 11.82 -7.51 -3.57
N GLY A 83 11.03 -7.02 -2.61
CA GLY A 83 11.01 -5.62 -2.20
C GLY A 83 10.06 -4.74 -3.01
N ASN A 84 9.39 -5.25 -4.05
CA ASN A 84 8.41 -4.46 -4.81
C ASN A 84 7.10 -4.28 -4.02
N THR A 85 6.33 -3.24 -4.34
CA THR A 85 4.99 -3.03 -3.80
C THR A 85 3.95 -3.12 -4.90
N VAL A 86 2.93 -3.96 -4.71
CA VAL A 86 1.73 -3.96 -5.53
C VAL A 86 0.67 -3.10 -4.84
N ILE A 87 -0.01 -2.25 -5.60
CA ILE A 87 -0.96 -1.24 -5.11
C ILE A 87 -2.22 -1.28 -5.96
N THR A 88 -3.39 -1.25 -5.33
CA THR A 88 -4.67 -1.10 -6.05
C THR A 88 -4.99 0.35 -6.37
N SER A 89 -5.81 0.53 -7.40
CA SER A 89 -6.53 1.76 -7.65
C SER A 89 -8.02 1.44 -7.67
N TYR A 90 -8.69 1.58 -6.52
CA TYR A 90 -10.07 1.13 -6.34
C TYR A 90 -11.07 1.92 -7.18
N HIS A 91 -10.87 3.22 -7.34
CA HIS A 91 -11.72 4.07 -8.20
C HIS A 91 -11.46 3.87 -9.70
N ALA A 92 -10.51 3.01 -10.08
CA ALA A 92 -10.26 2.73 -11.50
C ALA A 92 -11.43 2.00 -12.16
N SER A 93 -11.81 2.50 -13.33
CA SER A 93 -12.90 1.95 -14.14
C SER A 93 -12.51 1.83 -15.62
N GLY A 94 -13.28 1.06 -16.37
CA GLY A 94 -13.09 0.90 -17.81
C GLY A 94 -11.70 0.34 -18.14
N ASN A 95 -10.91 1.06 -18.95
CA ASN A 95 -9.57 0.62 -19.38
C ASN A 95 -8.43 1.15 -18.49
N ARG A 96 -8.74 1.87 -17.41
CA ARG A 96 -7.71 2.39 -16.47
C ARG A 96 -6.95 1.25 -15.78
N VAL A 97 -5.75 1.52 -15.31
CA VAL A 97 -4.96 0.57 -14.51
C VAL A 97 -5.60 0.37 -13.13
N LYS A 98 -5.74 -0.90 -12.69
CA LYS A 98 -6.33 -1.31 -11.40
C LYS A 98 -5.29 -1.78 -10.40
N LEU A 99 -4.17 -2.35 -10.88
CA LEU A 99 -3.04 -2.76 -10.06
C LEU A 99 -1.76 -2.21 -10.66
N THR A 100 -0.87 -1.69 -9.81
CA THR A 100 0.46 -1.22 -10.20
C THR A 100 1.49 -1.87 -9.30
N GLU A 101 2.52 -2.47 -9.87
CA GLU A 101 3.71 -2.93 -9.14
C GLU A 101 4.86 -1.94 -9.32
N VAL A 102 5.47 -1.54 -8.21
CA VAL A 102 6.56 -0.57 -8.16
C VAL A 102 7.78 -1.11 -7.41
N THR A 103 8.99 -0.77 -7.86
CA THR A 103 10.23 -1.07 -7.13
C THR A 103 10.41 -0.14 -5.93
N ARG A 104 11.43 -0.38 -5.10
CA ARG A 104 11.81 0.54 -4.00
C ARG A 104 12.23 1.92 -4.51
N GLU A 105 12.82 1.96 -5.71
CA GLU A 105 13.19 3.17 -6.45
C GLU A 105 12.00 3.78 -7.21
N LYS A 106 10.77 3.31 -6.93
CA LYS A 106 9.51 3.83 -7.48
C LYS A 106 9.37 3.68 -9.00
N LYS A 107 10.07 2.71 -9.59
CA LYS A 107 9.90 2.35 -11.00
C LYS A 107 8.71 1.42 -11.16
N VAL A 108 7.79 1.73 -12.07
CA VAL A 108 6.68 0.83 -12.42
C VAL A 108 7.22 -0.33 -13.26
N VAL A 109 7.02 -1.55 -12.78
CA VAL A 109 7.50 -2.78 -13.46
C VAL A 109 6.38 -3.66 -13.98
N TRP A 110 5.15 -3.47 -13.48
CA TRP A 110 3.98 -4.18 -13.96
C TRP A 110 2.70 -3.39 -13.69
N THR A 111 1.71 -3.58 -14.55
CA THR A 111 0.36 -3.02 -14.40
C THR A 111 -0.70 -4.00 -14.87
N TYR A 112 -1.90 -3.92 -14.31
CA TYR A 112 -3.05 -4.68 -14.79
C TYR A 112 -4.28 -3.80 -14.97
N SER A 113 -4.92 -3.95 -16.14
CA SER A 113 -6.11 -3.18 -16.54
C SER A 113 -7.32 -4.05 -16.85
N GLY A 114 -7.33 -5.33 -16.47
CA GLY A 114 -8.47 -6.20 -16.74
C GLY A 114 -9.68 -5.92 -15.83
N GLY A 115 -10.89 -6.24 -16.33
CA GLY A 115 -12.15 -6.01 -15.61
C GLY A 115 -12.70 -4.59 -15.76
N LYS A 116 -14.00 -4.43 -15.45
CA LYS A 116 -14.72 -3.13 -15.54
C LYS A 116 -14.54 -2.24 -14.31
N HIS A 117 -14.35 -2.85 -13.14
CA HIS A 117 -14.27 -2.18 -11.84
C HIS A 117 -12.89 -2.32 -11.23
N GLY A 118 -12.53 -1.40 -10.34
CA GLY A 118 -11.30 -1.46 -9.56
C GLY A 118 -11.39 -2.51 -8.46
N PHE A 119 -10.23 -2.86 -7.92
CA PHE A 119 -10.12 -3.80 -6.82
C PHE A 119 -9.92 -3.05 -5.52
N HIS A 120 -10.74 -3.35 -4.52
CA HIS A 120 -10.59 -2.76 -3.20
C HIS A 120 -9.48 -3.45 -2.39
N HIS A 121 -9.30 -4.75 -2.62
CA HIS A 121 -8.29 -5.58 -1.98
C HIS A 121 -7.83 -6.69 -2.94
N PHE A 122 -6.61 -7.16 -2.74
CA PHE A 122 -6.02 -8.30 -3.45
C PHE A 122 -4.96 -8.95 -2.57
N GLN A 123 -4.56 -10.15 -2.94
CA GLN A 123 -3.36 -10.79 -2.44
C GLN A 123 -2.66 -11.53 -3.58
N VAL A 124 -1.37 -11.26 -3.75
CA VAL A 124 -0.49 -12.05 -4.62
C VAL A 124 0.00 -13.24 -3.81
N LEU A 125 -0.38 -14.45 -4.27
CA LEU A 125 -0.02 -15.72 -3.63
C LEU A 125 1.17 -16.40 -4.32
N THR A 126 1.30 -16.18 -5.62
CA THR A 126 2.40 -16.70 -6.44
C THR A 126 2.88 -15.63 -7.40
N THR A 127 4.14 -15.72 -7.82
CA THR A 127 4.66 -14.97 -8.97
C THR A 127 5.06 -15.96 -10.04
N ASN A 128 4.40 -15.88 -11.19
CA ASN A 128 4.63 -16.79 -12.33
C ASN A 128 4.55 -18.28 -11.94
N GLY A 129 3.54 -18.65 -11.16
CA GLY A 129 3.30 -20.02 -10.69
C GLY A 129 4.22 -20.49 -9.55
N LYS A 130 5.16 -19.65 -9.09
CA LYS A 130 6.02 -19.97 -7.94
C LYS A 130 5.46 -19.33 -6.66
N PRO A 131 5.22 -20.11 -5.59
CA PRO A 131 4.78 -19.57 -4.31
C PRO A 131 5.72 -18.48 -3.79
N LEU A 132 5.16 -17.43 -3.21
CA LEU A 132 5.94 -16.44 -2.49
C LEU A 132 6.48 -17.06 -1.19
N LYS A 133 7.81 -17.14 -1.06
CA LYS A 133 8.46 -17.46 0.21
C LYS A 133 8.39 -16.24 1.11
N ASP A 134 8.15 -16.44 2.40
CA ASP A 134 8.07 -15.37 3.42
C ASP A 134 6.99 -14.30 3.13
N ASN A 135 5.84 -14.73 2.62
CA ASN A 135 4.66 -13.86 2.59
C ASN A 135 4.37 -13.44 4.04
N SER A 136 4.31 -12.12 4.27
CA SER A 136 4.26 -11.43 5.57
C SER A 136 3.03 -11.71 6.44
N MET A 137 2.36 -12.84 6.24
CA MET A 137 1.34 -13.39 7.12
C MET A 137 2.04 -14.13 8.27
N LYS A 138 2.47 -13.38 9.29
CA LYS A 138 2.71 -13.96 10.62
C LYS A 138 1.51 -13.67 11.51
#